data_AF-A0AAP2QBM6-F1
#
_entry.id   AF-A0AAP2QBM6-F1
#
_cell.length_a   1.000
_cell.length_b   1.000
_cell.length_c   1.000
_cell.angle_alpha   90.00
_cell.angle_beta   90.00
_cell.angle_gamma   90.00
#
_symmetry.space_group_name_H-M   'P 1'
#
loop_
_entity.id
_entity.type
_entity.pdbx_description
1 polymer ?
#
loop_
_entity_poly.entity_id
_entity_poly.type
_entity_poly.pdbx_seq_one_letter_code
_entity_poly.pdbx_strand_id
1 'polypeptide(L)' 'QIPNKPDHILVYWATYSFAAELLEYGAIIETYENGFIHAKTMIIDGGIASAGSANIDVRSFKLDFEVNTIVYDA' A
#
# COMPACT_ATOMS: atom_id res chain seq x y z
N GLN A 1 -2.01 -3.05 -0.95
CA GLN A 1 -3.30 -3.52 -1.53
C GLN A 1 -3.29 -5.03 -1.57
N ILE A 2 -4.43 -5.65 -1.27
CA ILE A 2 -4.57 -7.10 -1.27
C ILE A 2 -5.59 -7.46 -2.36
N PRO A 3 -5.18 -8.02 -3.50
CA PRO A 3 -6.13 -8.47 -4.53
C PRO A 3 -6.86 -9.73 -4.04
N ASN A 4 -8.13 -9.92 -4.40
CA ASN A 4 -8.82 -11.18 -4.10
C ASN A 4 -8.14 -12.37 -4.82
N LYS A 5 -7.66 -12.14 -6.06
CA LYS A 5 -6.95 -13.15 -6.84
C LYS A 5 -5.44 -12.86 -6.88
N PRO A 6 -4.59 -13.65 -6.19
CA PRO A 6 -3.15 -13.45 -6.25
C PRO A 6 -2.55 -13.94 -7.57
N ASP A 7 -1.54 -13.22 -8.03
CA ASP A 7 -0.60 -13.60 -9.10
C ASP A 7 0.60 -14.40 -8.54
N HIS A 8 1.03 -14.09 -7.32
CA HIS A 8 2.15 -14.72 -6.63
C HIS A 8 1.77 -15.16 -5.20
N ILE A 9 1.55 -16.47 -4.99
CA ILE A 9 1.00 -16.99 -3.74
C ILE A 9 1.87 -16.74 -2.49
N LEU A 10 3.20 -16.77 -2.65
CA LEU A 10 4.12 -16.49 -1.53
C LEU A 10 4.07 -15.02 -1.11
N VAL A 11 4.02 -14.10 -2.07
CA VAL A 11 3.92 -12.65 -1.82
C VAL A 11 2.56 -12.32 -1.20
N TYR A 12 1.52 -13.03 -1.63
CA TYR A 12 0.18 -12.92 -1.07
C TYR A 12 0.18 -13.20 0.45
N TRP A 13 0.71 -14.34 0.87
CA TRP A 13 0.79 -14.68 2.29
C TRP A 13 1.69 -13.75 3.10
N ALA A 14 2.81 -13.29 2.52
CA ALA A 14 3.65 -12.27 3.16
C ALA A 14 2.91 -10.94 3.36
N THR A 15 2.04 -10.56 2.43
CA THR A 15 1.20 -9.37 2.59
C THR A 15 0.19 -9.56 3.73
N TYR A 16 -0.41 -10.75 3.84
CA TYR A 16 -1.33 -11.06 4.94
C TYR A 16 -0.64 -11.10 6.32
N SER A 17 0.64 -11.48 6.41
CA SER A 17 1.34 -11.43 7.70
C SER A 17 1.51 -10.00 8.22
N PHE A 18 1.81 -9.03 7.34
CA PHE A 18 1.85 -7.61 7.72
C PHE A 18 0.45 -7.05 8.00
N ALA A 19 -0.55 -7.49 7.23
CA ALA A 19 -1.94 -7.13 7.47
C ALA A 19 -2.42 -7.59 8.87
N ALA A 20 -2.09 -8.83 9.26
CA ALA A 20 -2.44 -9.36 10.57
C ALA A 20 -1.87 -8.51 11.72
N GLU A 21 -0.61 -8.07 11.61
CA GLU A 21 -0.01 -7.16 12.59
C GLU A 21 -0.77 -5.82 12.68
N LEU A 22 -1.13 -5.22 11.54
CA LEU A 22 -1.88 -3.96 11.52
C LEU A 22 -3.30 -4.09 12.10
N LEU A 23 -3.95 -5.26 11.94
CA LEU A 23 -5.26 -5.53 12.56
C LEU A 23 -5.18 -5.50 14.09
N GLU A 24 -4.07 -5.94 14.69
CA GLU A 24 -3.86 -5.85 16.15
C GLU A 24 -3.82 -4.40 16.65
N TYR A 25 -3.43 -3.45 15.80
CA TYR A 25 -3.46 -2.01 16.08
C TYR A 25 -4.80 -1.33 15.71
N GLY A 26 -5.80 -2.09 15.28
CA GLY A 26 -7.13 -1.57 14.93
C GLY A 26 -7.22 -0.97 13.52
N ALA A 27 -6.26 -1.26 12.63
CA ALA A 27 -6.37 -0.86 11.23
C ALA A 27 -7.53 -1.58 10.53
N ILE A 28 -8.14 -0.93 9.55
CA ILE A 28 -9.13 -1.53 8.65
C ILE A 28 -8.42 -1.96 7.37
N ILE A 29 -8.58 -3.22 6.99
CA ILE A 29 -7.92 -3.80 5.82
C ILE A 29 -8.97 -4.38 4.89
N GLU A 30 -9.05 -3.81 3.70
CA GLU A 30 -10.00 -4.19 2.66
C GLU A 30 -9.30 -4.94 1.53
N THR A 31 -9.95 -5.98 1.00
CA THR A 31 -9.51 -6.69 -0.21
C THR A 31 -10.16 -6.09 -1.45
N TYR A 32 -9.42 -6.06 -2.55
CA TYR A 32 -9.95 -5.57 -3.82
C TYR A 32 -10.43 -6.73 -4.69
N GLU A 33 -11.71 -6.71 -5.04
CA GLU A 33 -12.37 -7.80 -5.76
C GLU A 33 -12.22 -7.70 -7.29
N ASN A 34 -11.98 -6.50 -7.83
CA ASN A 34 -12.00 -6.25 -9.28
C ASN A 34 -10.60 -6.30 -9.92
N GLY A 35 -9.78 -7.28 -9.53
CA GLY A 35 -8.42 -7.48 -10.04
C GLY A 35 -7.35 -6.96 -9.08
N PHE A 36 -6.47 -6.08 -9.56
CA PHE A 36 -5.43 -5.46 -8.73
C PHE A 36 -5.48 -3.95 -8.91
N ILE A 37 -5.16 -3.24 -7.84
CA ILE A 37 -4.94 -1.80 -7.91
C ILE A 37 -3.43 -1.58 -7.91
N HIS A 38 -2.97 -0.72 -8.83
CA HIS A 38 -1.55 -0.40 -9.00
C HIS A 38 -1.19 1.00 -8.50
N ALA A 39 -2.14 1.69 -7.88
CA ALA A 39 -1.93 3.02 -7.33
C ALA A 39 -1.15 2.94 -6.01
N LYS A 40 -0.16 3.81 -5.84
CA LYS A 40 0.58 3.98 -4.59
C LYS A 40 0.27 5.36 -4.05
N THR A 41 -0.82 5.40 -3.30
CA THR A 41 -1.38 6.63 -2.77
C THR A 41 -1.51 6.52 -1.27
N MET A 42 -1.26 7.62 -0.57
CA MET A 42 -1.45 7.74 0.87
C MET A 42 -2.20 9.04 1.15
N ILE A 43 -3.19 8.99 2.03
CA ILE A 43 -3.92 10.16 2.52
C ILE A 43 -3.77 10.16 4.04
N ILE A 44 -3.39 11.30 4.60
CA ILE A 44 -3.17 11.48 6.03
C ILE A 44 -4.08 12.62 6.50
N ASP A 45 -4.96 12.32 7.46
CA ASP A 45 -5.82 13.26 8.17
C ASP A 45 -6.61 14.25 7.30
N GLY A 46 -6.84 13.91 6.02
CA GLY A 46 -7.51 14.77 5.04
C GLY A 46 -6.71 15.96 4.52
N GLY A 47 -5.55 16.28 5.10
CA GLY A 47 -4.74 17.45 4.75
C GLY A 47 -3.47 17.16 3.94
N ILE A 48 -3.06 15.90 3.85
CA ILE A 48 -1.86 15.49 3.10
C ILE A 48 -2.19 14.32 2.20
N ALA A 49 -1.81 14.43 0.93
CA ALA A 49 -1.88 13.35 -0.03
C ALA A 49 -0.51 13.09 -0.66
N SER A 50 -0.15 11.83 -0.81
CA SER A 50 1.02 11.40 -1.58
C SER A 50 0.56 10.50 -2.72
N ALA A 51 1.09 10.72 -3.92
CA ALA A 51 0.88 9.87 -5.08
C ALA A 51 2.19 9.76 -5.86
N GLY A 52 2.53 8.54 -6.29
CA GLY A 52 3.74 8.33 -7.08
C GLY A 52 3.99 6.87 -7.40
N SER A 53 5.26 6.56 -7.65
CA SER A 53 5.70 5.23 -8.06
C SER A 53 6.08 4.34 -6.87
N ALA A 54 6.47 4.92 -5.73
CA ALA A 54 7.02 4.16 -4.60
C ALA A 54 5.97 3.27 -3.92
N ASN A 55 6.28 1.98 -3.81
CA ASN A 55 5.53 1.04 -2.97
C ASN A 55 5.81 1.29 -1.49
N ILE A 56 4.89 0.89 -0.61
CA ILE A 56 5.06 0.98 0.85
C ILE A 56 5.81 -0.26 1.33
N ASP A 57 7.10 -0.36 0.96
CA ASP A 57 7.99 -1.41 1.41
C ASP A 57 9.46 -0.95 1.44
N VAL A 58 10.27 -1.69 2.19
CA VAL A 58 11.68 -1.32 2.46
C VAL A 58 12.52 -1.31 1.19
N ARG A 59 12.22 -2.15 0.20
CA ARG A 59 12.99 -2.21 -1.04
C ARG A 59 12.74 -0.95 -1.86
N SER A 60 11.47 -0.58 -2.06
CA SER A 60 11.10 0.61 -2.82
C SER A 60 11.67 1.88 -2.18
N PHE A 61 11.71 1.96 -0.84
CA PHE A 61 12.31 3.10 -0.12
C PHE A 61 13.84 3.15 -0.12
N LYS A 62 14.55 2.04 -0.34
CA LYS A 62 16.01 1.98 -0.20
C LYS A 62 16.77 1.75 -1.49
N LEU A 63 16.19 1.02 -2.43
CA LEU A 63 16.90 0.43 -3.56
C LEU A 63 16.36 0.89 -4.91
N ASP A 64 15.04 1.11 -5.01
CA ASP A 64 14.42 1.48 -6.27
C ASP A 64 14.47 3.01 -6.48
N PHE A 65 14.55 3.43 -7.76
CA PHE A 65 14.49 4.84 -8.13
C PHE A 65 13.04 5.27 -8.27
N GLU A 66 12.49 5.78 -7.18
CA GLU A 66 11.08 6.16 -7.08
C GLU A 66 10.88 7.67 -6.99
N VAL A 67 9.72 8.15 -7.43
CA VAL A 67 9.31 9.54 -7.29
C VAL A 67 7.88 9.62 -6.78
N ASN A 68 7.69 10.44 -5.74
CA ASN A 68 6.37 10.73 -5.18
C ASN A 68 6.15 12.24 -5.16
N THR A 69 4.93 12.65 -5.50
CA THR A 69 4.44 14.02 -5.28
C THR A 69 3.65 14.05 -3.98
N ILE A 70 3.96 15.03 -3.13
CA ILE A 70 3.23 15.30 -1.89
C ILE A 70 2.45 16.58 -2.09
N VAL A 71 1.14 16.53 -1.84
CA VAL A 71 0.20 17.64 -1.94
C VAL A 71 -0.36 17.91 -0.55
N TYR A 72 -0.41 19.19 -0.20
CA TYR A 72 -0.97 19.69 1.05
C TYR A 72 -2.27 20.44 0.75
N ASP A 73 -3.26 20.32 1.63
CA ASP A 73 -4.45 21.17 1.61
C ASP A 73 -4.11 22.64 1.91
N ALA A 74 -4.99 23.56 1.51
CA ALA A 74 -4.77 25.02 1.54
C ALA A 74 -4.92 25.66 2.93
#